data_AF-A0A7J6UMM6-F1
#
_entry.id   AF-A0A7J6UMM6-F1
#
_cell.length_a   1.000
_cell.length_b   1.000
_cell.length_c   1.000
_cell.angle_alpha   90.00
_cell.angle_beta   90.00
_cell.angle_gamma   90.00
#
_symmetry.space_group_name_H-M   'P 1'
#
loop_
_entity.id
_entity.type
_entity.pdbx_description
1 polymer ?
#
loop_
_entity_poly.entity_id
_entity_poly.type
_entity_poly.pdbx_seq_one_letter_code
_entity_poly.pdbx_strand_id
1 'polypeptide(L)'
;GTVTLSAEAEGDGGVRFTVVDTGCGFTSDEKEKLNLPFFRAQPETYYGIGLGLNMVQNMCDKMGLTLAWHGKKDTGATFEVVIPAEMKQQNLSVMGEGGASVGLPSSFVANATPLCPTPTAGPPEKRPDKPPEGEVGGGDEKPKAKAKGKA
;
A
#
# COMPACT_ATOMS: atom_id res chain seq x y z
N GLY A 1 2.72 4.03 11.99
CA GLY A 1 3.82 3.48 11.17
C GLY A 1 3.97 4.32 9.92
N THR A 2 5.13 4.25 9.30
CA THR A 2 5.44 4.91 8.02
C THR A 2 5.66 3.85 6.96
N VAL A 3 5.29 4.16 5.71
CA VAL A 3 5.63 3.36 4.54
C VAL A 3 6.46 4.23 3.61
N THR A 4 7.61 3.73 3.20
CA THR A 4 8.54 4.37 2.27
C THR A 4 8.58 3.56 0.99
N LEU A 5 8.49 4.26 -0.15
CA LEU A 5 8.55 3.67 -1.48
C LEU A 5 9.78 4.25 -2.18
N SER A 6 10.62 3.41 -2.77
CA SER A 6 11.74 3.83 -3.59
C SER A 6 11.85 2.99 -4.86
N ALA A 7 12.45 3.58 -5.88
CA ALA A 7 12.77 2.91 -7.13
C ALA A 7 14.20 3.30 -7.52
N GLU A 8 15.05 2.31 -7.77
CA GLU A 8 16.45 2.51 -8.11
C GLU A 8 16.77 1.75 -9.40
N ALA A 9 17.57 2.36 -10.28
CA ALA A 9 18.04 1.70 -11.48
C ALA A 9 19.12 0.66 -11.13
N GLU A 10 19.02 -0.53 -11.70
CA GLU A 10 20.02 -1.59 -11.59
C GLU A 10 21.08 -1.46 -12.69
N GLY A 11 22.26 -2.05 -12.46
CA GLY A 11 23.40 -1.93 -13.38
C GLY A 11 23.18 -2.53 -14.78
N ASP A 12 22.15 -3.37 -14.94
CA ASP A 12 21.73 -3.99 -16.19
C ASP A 12 20.60 -3.23 -16.91
N GLY A 13 20.21 -2.05 -16.40
CA GLY A 13 19.10 -1.25 -16.91
C GLY A 13 17.74 -1.65 -16.37
N GLY A 14 17.67 -2.62 -15.45
CA GLY A 14 16.47 -2.94 -14.69
C GLY A 14 16.13 -1.89 -13.63
N VAL A 15 15.05 -2.11 -12.90
CA VAL A 15 14.59 -1.29 -11.78
C VAL A 15 14.32 -2.18 -10.58
N ARG A 16 14.88 -1.81 -9.42
CA ARG A 16 14.49 -2.34 -8.11
C ARG A 16 13.46 -1.42 -7.50
N PHE A 17 12.25 -1.94 -7.28
CA PHE A 17 11.19 -1.25 -6.55
C PHE A 17 11.13 -1.78 -5.12
N THR A 18 11.28 -0.90 -4.14
CA THR A 18 11.35 -1.25 -2.73
C THR A 18 10.23 -0.59 -1.93
N VAL A 19 9.56 -1.38 -1.11
CA VAL A 19 8.55 -0.94 -0.15
C VAL A 19 9.03 -1.28 1.25
N VAL A 20 9.24 -0.25 2.09
CA VAL A 20 9.65 -0.40 3.49
C VAL A 20 8.53 0.09 4.39
N ASP A 21 8.04 -0.75 5.29
CA ASP A 21 7.12 -0.35 6.35
C ASP A 21 7.78 -0.43 7.73
N THR A 22 7.31 0.39 8.68
CA THR A 22 7.72 0.34 10.09
C THR A 22 6.65 -0.34 10.96
N GLY A 23 5.93 -1.32 10.40
CA GLY A 23 4.84 -2.04 11.04
C GLY A 23 5.33 -3.14 11.99
N CYS A 24 4.47 -4.13 12.23
CA CYS A 24 4.74 -5.23 13.15
C CYS A 24 5.84 -6.20 12.71
N GLY A 25 6.24 -6.18 11.43
CA GLY A 25 7.17 -7.15 10.87
C GLY A 25 6.69 -8.60 11.04
N PHE A 26 7.64 -9.52 11.13
CA PHE A 26 7.42 -10.97 11.24
C PHE A 26 8.63 -11.69 11.87
N THR A 27 8.40 -12.87 12.45
CA THR A 27 9.46 -13.79 12.90
C THR A 27 10.05 -14.58 11.71
N SER A 28 11.16 -15.29 11.95
CA SER A 28 11.74 -16.19 10.95
C SER A 28 10.76 -17.30 10.53
N ASP A 29 10.02 -17.90 11.48
CA ASP A 29 9.02 -18.94 11.20
C ASP A 29 7.82 -18.40 10.41
N GLU A 30 7.44 -17.14 10.64
CA GLU A 30 6.38 -16.46 9.90
C GLU A 30 6.85 -16.08 8.50
N LYS A 31 8.12 -15.71 8.33
CA LYS A 31 8.72 -15.34 7.03
C LYS A 31 8.50 -16.42 5.97
N GLU A 32 8.65 -17.68 6.34
CA GLU A 32 8.48 -18.85 5.46
C GLU A 32 7.02 -19.06 5.04
N LYS A 33 6.07 -18.51 5.81
CA LYS A 33 4.62 -18.67 5.60
C LYS A 33 3.98 -17.45 4.94
N LEU A 34 4.71 -16.33 4.82
CA LEU A 34 4.19 -15.07 4.28
C LEU A 34 3.60 -15.17 2.88
N ASN A 35 4.11 -16.09 2.05
CA ASN A 35 3.60 -16.31 0.71
C ASN A 35 2.34 -17.19 0.66
N LEU A 36 1.93 -17.81 1.77
CA LEU A 36 0.77 -18.70 1.81
C LEU A 36 -0.52 -17.88 1.80
N PRO A 37 -1.56 -18.33 1.07
CA PRO A 37 -2.86 -17.69 1.13
C PRO A 37 -3.45 -17.81 2.52
N PHE A 38 -4.17 -16.78 2.95
CA PHE A 38 -4.84 -16.68 4.26
C PHE A 38 -3.92 -16.56 5.47
N PHE A 39 -2.60 -16.57 5.28
CA PHE A 39 -1.65 -16.38 6.37
C PHE A 39 -1.58 -14.90 6.80
N ARG A 40 -1.48 -14.67 8.11
CA ARG A 40 -1.30 -13.35 8.74
C ARG A 40 -0.38 -13.46 9.95
N ALA A 41 0.59 -12.55 10.06
CA ALA A 41 1.52 -12.50 11.21
C ALA A 41 0.84 -12.01 12.52
N GLN A 42 -0.11 -11.06 12.42
CA GLN A 42 -0.86 -10.57 13.58
C GLN A 42 -2.37 -10.53 13.30
N PRO A 43 -3.05 -11.70 13.25
CA PRO A 43 -4.45 -11.79 12.86
C PRO A 43 -5.42 -11.08 13.81
N GLU A 44 -5.03 -10.89 15.06
CA GLU A 44 -5.86 -10.25 16.10
C GLU A 44 -5.70 -8.73 16.13
N THR A 45 -4.56 -8.21 15.66
CA THR A 45 -4.23 -6.78 15.73
C THR A 45 -4.67 -6.02 14.49
N TYR A 46 -4.59 -6.64 13.31
CA TYR A 46 -4.90 -5.98 12.04
C TYR A 46 -5.95 -6.76 11.25
N TYR A 47 -6.97 -6.05 10.76
CA TYR A 47 -7.99 -6.62 9.89
C TYR A 47 -7.40 -6.95 8.51
N GLY A 48 -7.81 -8.09 7.96
CA GLY A 48 -7.42 -8.55 6.62
C GLY A 48 -7.60 -10.05 6.48
N ILE A 49 -7.62 -10.54 5.23
CA ILE A 49 -7.81 -11.96 4.92
C ILE A 49 -6.52 -12.67 4.48
N GLY A 50 -5.37 -11.97 4.44
CA GLY A 50 -4.08 -12.60 4.13
C GLY A 50 -3.89 -13.04 2.67
N LEU A 51 -4.46 -12.32 1.70
CA LEU A 51 -4.33 -12.66 0.27
C LEU A 51 -3.38 -11.75 -0.52
N GLY A 52 -3.09 -10.55 -0.02
CA GLY A 52 -2.35 -9.53 -0.79
C GLY A 52 -0.98 -10.00 -1.25
N LEU A 53 -0.13 -10.45 -0.34
CA LEU A 53 1.23 -10.86 -0.67
C LEU A 53 1.29 -12.10 -1.57
N ASN A 54 0.39 -13.07 -1.36
CA ASN A 54 0.25 -14.23 -2.25
C ASN A 54 -0.13 -13.81 -3.68
N MET A 55 -1.03 -12.84 -3.83
CA MET A 55 -1.43 -12.32 -5.14
C MET A 55 -0.28 -11.61 -5.84
N VAL A 56 0.49 -10.79 -5.11
CA VAL A 56 1.69 -10.13 -5.65
C VAL A 56 2.74 -11.15 -6.07
N GLN A 57 3.01 -12.17 -5.26
CA GLN A 57 3.93 -13.26 -5.63
C GLN A 57 3.49 -13.93 -6.95
N ASN A 58 2.22 -14.34 -7.07
CA ASN A 58 1.70 -14.97 -8.27
C ASN A 58 1.78 -14.05 -9.51
N MET A 59 1.55 -12.75 -9.33
CA MET A 59 1.74 -11.76 -10.38
C MET A 59 3.20 -11.66 -10.80
N CYS A 60 4.12 -11.57 -9.85
CA CYS A 60 5.56 -11.56 -10.11
C CYS A 60 5.99 -12.83 -10.86
N ASP A 61 5.57 -14.01 -10.40
CA ASP A 61 5.90 -15.29 -11.04
C ASP A 61 5.41 -15.33 -12.50
N LYS A 62 4.16 -14.92 -12.74
CA LYS A 62 3.59 -14.85 -14.11
C LYS A 62 4.31 -13.86 -15.00
N MET A 63 4.80 -12.76 -14.45
CA MET A 63 5.56 -11.75 -15.18
C MET A 63 7.06 -12.09 -15.29
N GLY A 64 7.53 -13.19 -14.67
CA GLY A 64 8.94 -13.54 -14.61
C GLY A 64 9.78 -12.56 -13.77
N LEU A 65 9.15 -11.89 -12.81
CA LEU A 65 9.78 -10.95 -11.88
C LEU A 65 10.23 -11.65 -10.61
N THR A 66 11.25 -11.09 -9.95
CA THR A 66 11.70 -11.58 -8.65
C THR A 66 11.11 -10.71 -7.55
N LEU A 67 10.36 -11.33 -6.62
CA LEU A 67 9.91 -10.72 -5.37
C LEU A 67 10.74 -11.28 -4.21
N ALA A 68 11.30 -10.38 -3.39
CA ALA A 68 12.01 -10.73 -2.17
C ALA A 68 11.44 -9.95 -0.99
N TRP A 69 11.59 -10.50 0.22
CA TRP A 69 11.26 -9.80 1.45
C TRP A 69 12.18 -10.16 2.60
N HIS A 70 12.41 -9.16 3.45
CA HIS A 70 13.15 -9.29 4.69
C HIS A 70 12.58 -8.33 5.74
N GLY A 71 12.83 -8.62 7.01
CA GLY A 71 12.21 -7.88 8.10
C GLY A 71 12.45 -8.55 9.43
N LYS A 72 12.01 -7.88 10.49
CA LYS A 72 12.09 -8.37 11.85
C LYS A 72 10.86 -7.95 12.63
N LYS A 73 10.37 -8.84 13.48
CA LYS A 73 9.28 -8.56 14.41
C LYS A 73 9.52 -7.23 15.16
N ASP A 74 8.47 -6.43 15.23
CA ASP A 74 8.39 -5.10 15.86
C ASP A 74 9.33 -4.04 15.27
N THR A 75 9.99 -4.32 14.14
CA THR A 75 10.85 -3.35 13.42
C THR A 75 10.25 -2.93 12.07
N GLY A 76 9.44 -3.79 11.47
CA GLY A 76 8.83 -3.59 10.15
C GLY A 76 9.30 -4.63 9.13
N ALA A 77 8.99 -4.36 7.86
CA ALA A 77 9.34 -5.22 6.74
C ALA A 77 9.77 -4.43 5.52
N THR A 78 10.54 -5.09 4.66
CA THR A 78 11.01 -4.58 3.38
C THR A 78 10.66 -5.61 2.31
N PHE A 79 10.00 -5.15 1.26
CA PHE A 79 9.62 -5.93 0.08
C PHE A 79 10.27 -5.32 -1.15
N GLU A 80 10.86 -6.16 -1.99
CA GLU A 80 11.64 -5.74 -3.16
C GLU A 80 11.16 -6.50 -4.39
N VAL A 81 10.84 -5.78 -5.46
CA VAL A 81 10.55 -6.35 -6.78
C VAL A 81 11.62 -5.90 -7.75
N VAL A 82 12.27 -6.85 -8.42
CA VAL A 82 13.24 -6.56 -9.48
C VAL A 82 12.56 -6.71 -10.84
N ILE A 83 12.54 -5.60 -11.59
CA ILE A 83 11.97 -5.48 -12.94
C ILE A 83 13.14 -5.39 -13.93
N PRO A 84 13.31 -6.36 -14.85
CA PRO A 84 14.38 -6.31 -15.83
C PRO A 84 14.17 -5.19 -16.86
N ALA A 85 15.25 -4.75 -17.50
CA ALA A 85 15.21 -3.75 -18.58
C ALA A 85 14.28 -4.15 -19.74
N GLU A 86 14.19 -5.46 -20.01
CA GLU A 86 13.39 -6.03 -21.07
C GLU A 86 12.35 -7.01 -20.50
N MET A 87 11.08 -6.66 -20.65
CA MET A 87 9.96 -7.50 -20.22
C MET A 87 9.49 -8.38 -21.37
N LYS A 88 9.45 -9.69 -21.16
CA LYS A 88 8.81 -10.61 -22.12
C LYS A 88 7.30 -10.36 -22.11
N GLN A 89 6.75 -9.91 -23.23
CA GLN A 89 5.30 -9.82 -23.39
C GLN A 89 4.70 -11.23 -23.32
N GLN A 90 4.10 -11.57 -22.20
CA GLN A 90 3.26 -12.76 -22.13
C GLN A 90 1.89 -12.40 -22.68
N ASN A 91 1.57 -12.93 -23.86
CA ASN A 91 0.23 -12.83 -24.40
C ASN A 91 -0.71 -13.65 -23.50
N LEU A 92 -1.46 -13.00 -22.60
CA LEU A 92 -2.48 -13.66 -21.81
C LEU A 92 -3.59 -14.15 -22.75
N SER A 93 -3.48 -15.40 -23.20
CA SER A 93 -4.58 -16.09 -23.86
C SER A 93 -5.62 -16.44 -22.81
N VAL A 94 -6.62 -15.58 -22.63
CA VAL A 94 -7.81 -15.91 -21.86
C VAL A 94 -8.60 -16.93 -22.69
N MET A 95 -8.53 -18.21 -22.33
CA MET A 95 -9.48 -19.22 -22.83
C MET A 95 -10.84 -18.95 -22.20
N GLY A 96 -11.61 -18.02 -22.79
CA GLY A 96 -13.05 -17.98 -22.63
C GLY A 96 -13.67 -18.97 -23.62
N GLU A 97 -14.58 -19.82 -23.15
CA GLU A 97 -15.49 -20.55 -24.02
C GLU A 97 -16.38 -19.54 -24.77
N GLY A 98 -15.91 -19.10 -25.93
CA GLY A 98 -16.53 -18.05 -26.72
C GLY A 98 -15.47 -17.25 -27.48
N GLY A 99 -15.16 -17.71 -28.68
CA GLY A 99 -14.07 -17.16 -29.51
C GLY A 99 -14.20 -15.66 -29.78
N ALA A 100 -13.28 -14.88 -29.21
CA ALA A 100 -12.76 -13.65 -29.79
C ALA A 100 -11.37 -13.39 -29.20
N SER A 101 -10.32 -13.70 -29.96
CA SER A 101 -8.97 -13.28 -29.62
C SER A 101 -8.85 -11.78 -29.89
N VAL A 102 -8.90 -10.95 -28.84
CA VAL A 102 -8.50 -9.54 -28.96
C VAL A 102 -6.98 -9.51 -28.95
N GLY A 103 -6.38 -9.61 -30.14
CA GLY A 103 -4.97 -9.28 -30.32
C GLY A 103 -4.80 -7.79 -30.09
N LEU A 104 -4.15 -7.40 -29.00
CA LEU A 104 -3.66 -6.03 -28.86
C LEU A 104 -2.53 -5.86 -29.88
N PRO A 105 -2.64 -4.95 -30.87
CA PRO A 105 -1.54 -4.71 -31.79
C PRO A 105 -0.34 -4.15 -31.01
N SER A 106 0.86 -4.63 -31.36
CA SER A 106 2.15 -4.29 -30.74
C SER A 106 2.53 -2.79 -30.81
N SER A 107 1.66 -1.91 -31.28
CA SER A 107 1.90 -0.47 -31.44
C SER A 107 1.72 0.35 -30.16
N PHE A 108 1.33 -0.24 -29.02
CA PHE A 108 1.25 0.50 -27.76
C PHE A 108 2.61 0.64 -27.04
N VAL A 109 3.67 -0.05 -27.51
CA VAL A 109 5.04 0.09 -27.01
C VAL A 109 5.83 1.04 -27.91
N ALA A 110 5.36 2.28 -28.07
CA ALA A 110 6.13 3.33 -28.74
C ALA A 110 5.61 4.73 -28.37
N ASN A 111 5.67 5.10 -27.10
CA ASN A 111 5.97 6.50 -26.79
C ASN A 111 6.67 6.62 -25.42
N ALA A 112 7.99 6.56 -25.45
CA ALA A 112 8.83 7.05 -24.38
C ALA A 112 8.77 8.59 -24.39
N THR A 113 7.76 9.16 -23.74
CA THR A 113 7.79 10.57 -23.32
C THR A 113 7.84 10.57 -21.79
N PRO A 114 8.90 11.10 -21.15
CA PRO A 114 8.95 11.19 -19.69
C PRO A 114 7.88 12.18 -19.21
N LEU A 115 6.84 11.67 -18.54
CA LEU A 115 5.76 12.46 -17.92
C LEU A 115 6.11 12.99 -16.53
N CYS A 116 7.40 13.16 -16.20
CA CYS A 116 7.80 13.85 -14.97
C CYS A 116 7.96 15.35 -15.25
N PRO A 117 6.99 16.22 -14.92
CA PRO A 117 7.33 17.60 -14.64
C PRO A 117 8.18 17.64 -13.37
N THR A 118 9.30 18.37 -13.41
CA THR A 118 10.10 18.70 -12.23
C THR A 118 9.21 19.34 -11.15
N PRO A 119 9.30 18.94 -9.87
CA PRO A 119 8.57 19.63 -8.80
C PRO A 119 9.19 21.02 -8.60
N THR A 120 8.56 22.05 -9.19
CA THR A 120 8.82 23.44 -8.79
C THR A 120 8.22 23.62 -7.41
N ALA A 121 9.07 23.71 -6.39
CA ALA A 121 8.67 24.03 -5.03
C ALA A 121 7.97 25.40 -4.99
N GLY A 122 6.65 25.40 -4.83
CA GLY A 122 5.89 26.59 -4.44
C GLY A 122 6.07 26.89 -2.95
N PRO A 123 5.97 28.16 -2.50
CA PRO A 123 6.05 28.50 -1.08
C PRO A 123 4.92 27.83 -0.28
N PRO A 124 5.14 27.50 1.02
CA PRO A 124 4.13 26.82 1.81
C PRO A 124 2.90 27.72 2.02
N GLU A 125 1.74 27.27 1.54
CA GLU A 125 0.45 27.90 1.84
C GLU A 125 0.15 27.77 3.34
N LYS A 126 -0.19 28.91 3.97
CA LYS A 126 -0.56 28.99 5.38
C LYS A 126 -1.89 28.26 5.60
N ARG A 127 -1.87 27.28 6.50
CA ARG A 127 -3.07 26.62 7.05
C ARG A 127 -3.98 27.68 7.72
N PRO A 128 -5.27 27.78 7.41
CA PRO A 128 -6.16 28.69 8.12
C PRO A 128 -6.36 28.26 9.58
N ASP A 129 -6.28 29.25 10.47
CA ASP A 129 -6.45 29.12 11.92
C ASP A 129 -7.92 28.99 12.33
N LYS A 130 -8.16 28.02 13.23
CA LYS A 130 -9.27 27.83 14.19
C LYS A 130 -10.72 27.81 13.64
N PRO A 131 -11.54 26.78 13.97
CA PRO A 131 -12.97 26.78 13.64
C PRO A 131 -13.74 27.82 14.48
N PRO A 132 -14.87 28.36 13.96
CA PRO A 132 -15.67 29.37 14.67
C PRO A 132 -16.38 28.79 15.89
N GLU A 133 -16.29 29.50 17.00
CA GLU A 133 -17.05 29.26 18.24
C GLU A 133 -18.50 29.70 18.03
N GLY A 134 -19.45 28.77 18.24
CA GLY A 134 -20.87 29.07 18.18
C GLY A 134 -21.38 29.56 19.54
N GLU A 135 -21.78 30.83 19.61
CA GLU A 135 -22.68 31.35 20.65
C GLU A 135 -24.15 31.04 20.27
N VAL A 136 -24.90 30.42 21.18
CA VAL A 136 -26.34 30.67 21.34
C VAL A 136 -26.65 30.67 22.83
N GLY A 137 -27.18 31.79 23.31
CA GLY A 137 -27.45 32.06 24.71
C GLY A 137 -28.82 31.59 25.23
N GLY A 138 -28.90 31.57 26.57
CA GLY A 138 -29.93 32.27 27.36
C GLY A 138 -31.38 31.78 27.31
N GLY A 139 -31.85 31.20 28.41
CA GLY A 139 -33.27 31.03 28.72
C GLY A 139 -33.49 30.38 30.09
N ASP A 140 -33.67 31.22 31.12
CA ASP A 140 -34.00 30.94 32.52
C ASP A 140 -35.20 30.00 32.74
N GLU A 141 -35.16 29.15 33.80
CA GLU A 141 -36.03 29.27 34.99
C GLU A 141 -35.66 28.20 36.07
N LYS A 142 -35.52 28.64 37.32
CA LYS A 142 -35.33 27.89 38.59
C LYS A 142 -36.69 27.98 39.35
N PRO A 143 -37.00 27.29 40.50
CA PRO A 143 -36.13 26.52 41.41
C PRO A 143 -36.76 25.34 42.24
N LYS A 144 -35.93 24.77 43.14
CA LYS A 144 -36.21 23.96 44.37
C LYS A 144 -36.46 22.45 44.14
N ALA A 145 -35.97 21.49 44.94
CA ALA A 145 -35.65 21.47 46.36
C ALA A 145 -34.74 20.27 46.78
N LYS A 146 -33.92 20.47 47.84
CA LYS A 146 -33.55 19.58 48.98
C LYS A 146 -33.06 18.14 48.68
N ALA A 147 -31.80 17.77 48.93
CA ALA A 147 -31.11 17.49 50.21
C ALA A 147 -31.38 16.08 50.84
N LYS A 148 -30.28 15.47 51.33
CA LYS A 148 -30.06 14.17 52.04
C LYS A 148 -29.68 13.01 51.09
N GLY A 149 -28.68 12.17 51.35
CA GLY A 149 -27.80 11.95 52.50
C GLY A 149 -27.12 10.57 52.32
N LYS A 150 -25.94 10.41 52.92
CA LYS A 150 -25.15 9.15 53.04
C LYS A 150 -26.00 7.90 53.34
N ALA A 151 -25.66 6.77 52.73
CA ALA A 151 -25.05 5.59 53.37
C ALA A 151 -24.74 4.54 52.28
#